data_AF-A0A969XHC2-F1
#
_entry.id   AF-A0A969XHC2-F1
#
_cell.length_a   1.000
_cell.length_b   1.000
_cell.length_c   1.000
_cell.angle_alpha   90.00
_cell.angle_beta   90.00
_cell.angle_gamma   90.00
#
_symmetry.space_group_name_H-M   'P 1'
#
loop_
_entity.id
_entity.type
_entity.pdbx_description
1 polymer ?
#
loop_
_entity_poly.entity_id
_entity_poly.type
_entity_poly.pdbx_seq_one_letter_code
_entity_poly.pdbx_strand_id
1 'polypeptide(L)'
;MMNQELVTRLEQGRLHDPFQLLGAHPRGKGYEIRVWMPTAKQVRLENRLSMQRLTDSGLFSLKLTAKEFKELPVHYDVHWDDYNGGSYSQVSPYSFQPMLGELDLHLFAEGQHWQIYEHLGAQQVTEDGISGVRFAVWAPSAERVSVVGDFNGWHGFRHPMRSLGGSGVWELFMPGLQQGDNYKFEIRNANTGDVFSKTDPYARAMELRPQTASYVFNSHYQWRDSGWLEQRKDFAWNKKPVSIYEVHLGSWQRNEAGGFLNYREIAHRLVEYVTWMGYTHIELMPISEHPLDQSWGYQTSGYFAPTSRFGSPDDFRYFIDHCHQHGIGVFLDWVPAHFPKDFFALARFDGSALYEHADPRLGEHRDWGTYIFNFGRNEVRNFLIANALYWLKEFHIDGLRVDAVASMLYLDYSRDDG
;
A
#
# COMPACT_ATOMS: atom_id res chain seq x y z
N MET A 1 -21.78 31.56 -1.68
CA MET A 1 -20.47 32.26 -1.75
C MET A 1 -19.38 31.21 -1.69
N MET A 2 -18.23 31.43 -2.33
CA MET A 2 -17.09 30.49 -2.25
C MET A 2 -16.66 30.39 -0.79
N ASN A 3 -16.49 29.16 -0.27
CA ASN A 3 -16.03 28.98 1.09
C ASN A 3 -14.53 29.32 1.15
N GLN A 4 -14.23 30.56 1.51
CA GLN A 4 -12.86 31.10 1.51
C GLN A 4 -11.93 30.28 2.42
N GLU A 5 -12.47 29.68 3.48
CA GLU A 5 -11.71 28.81 4.37
C GLU A 5 -11.23 27.54 3.65
N LEU A 6 -12.08 26.90 2.85
CA LEU A 6 -11.68 25.71 2.07
C LEU A 6 -10.60 26.05 1.05
N VAL A 7 -10.71 27.21 0.40
CA VAL A 7 -9.70 27.68 -0.56
C VAL A 7 -8.36 27.88 0.15
N THR A 8 -8.35 28.60 1.27
CA THR A 8 -7.13 28.81 2.05
C THR A 8 -6.53 27.49 2.55
N ARG A 9 -7.35 26.53 3.02
CA ARG A 9 -6.86 25.21 3.43
C ARG A 9 -6.28 24.41 2.28
N LEU A 10 -6.87 24.46 1.08
CA LEU A 10 -6.32 23.80 -0.10
C LEU A 10 -4.96 24.41 -0.48
N GLU A 11 -4.88 25.73 -0.55
CA GLU A 11 -3.66 26.47 -0.90
C GLU A 11 -2.52 26.24 0.09
N GLN A 12 -2.84 26.01 1.36
CA GLN A 12 -1.88 25.67 2.40
C GLN A 12 -1.55 24.17 2.49
N GLY A 13 -2.19 23.30 1.69
CA GLY A 13 -1.99 21.85 1.76
C GLY A 13 -2.55 21.20 3.04
N ARG A 14 -3.71 21.69 3.50
CA ARG A 14 -4.37 21.32 4.78
C ARG A 14 -5.84 20.90 4.63
N LEU A 15 -6.34 20.82 3.40
CA LEU A 15 -7.72 20.43 3.14
C LEU A 15 -7.84 18.90 3.22
N HIS A 16 -8.66 18.42 4.15
CA HIS A 16 -8.89 17.00 4.41
C HIS A 16 -9.81 16.33 3.39
N ASP A 17 -10.66 17.11 2.72
CA ASP A 17 -11.54 16.63 1.67
C ASP A 17 -11.55 17.61 0.50
N PRO A 18 -10.66 17.40 -0.49
CA PRO A 18 -10.59 18.23 -1.68
C PRO A 18 -11.87 18.21 -2.51
N PHE A 19 -12.71 17.18 -2.42
CA PHE A 19 -13.94 17.06 -3.21
C PHE A 19 -15.04 18.03 -2.77
N GLN A 20 -14.93 18.64 -1.58
CA GLN A 20 -15.80 19.75 -1.16
C GLN A 20 -15.59 21.02 -1.99
N LEU A 21 -14.43 21.14 -2.65
CA LEU A 21 -14.04 22.32 -3.41
C LEU A 21 -13.78 22.03 -4.89
N LEU A 22 -13.03 20.95 -5.17
CA LEU A 22 -12.64 20.48 -6.50
C LEU A 22 -13.74 19.63 -7.13
N GLY A 23 -13.70 19.51 -8.45
CA GLY A 23 -14.75 18.82 -9.20
C GLY A 23 -15.88 19.77 -9.62
N ALA A 24 -17.01 19.19 -10.02
CA ALA A 24 -18.20 19.91 -10.46
C ALA A 24 -19.17 20.17 -9.30
N HIS A 25 -19.52 21.44 -9.07
CA HIS A 25 -20.41 21.85 -7.97
C HIS A 25 -21.59 22.68 -8.48
N PRO A 26 -22.82 22.46 -7.99
CA PRO A 26 -23.96 23.32 -8.31
C PRO A 26 -23.71 24.79 -7.90
N ARG A 27 -24.01 25.73 -8.79
CA ARG A 27 -23.91 27.18 -8.51
C ARG A 27 -25.04 27.95 -9.21
N GLY A 28 -26.01 28.42 -8.41
CA GLY A 28 -27.19 29.12 -8.95
C GLY A 28 -28.01 28.19 -9.84
N LYS A 29 -28.23 28.57 -11.11
CA LYS A 29 -28.93 27.75 -12.12
C LYS A 29 -27.98 26.90 -12.99
N GLY A 30 -26.69 26.88 -12.66
CA GLY A 30 -25.67 26.17 -13.42
C GLY A 30 -24.69 25.42 -12.52
N TYR A 31 -23.49 25.21 -13.02
CA TYR A 31 -22.41 24.49 -12.34
C TYR A 31 -21.13 25.32 -12.37
N GLU A 32 -20.24 25.06 -11.42
CA GLU A 32 -18.87 25.54 -11.41
C GLU A 32 -17.94 24.35 -11.25
N ILE A 33 -17.07 24.16 -12.24
CA ILE A 33 -15.99 23.16 -12.18
C ILE A 33 -14.75 23.85 -11.65
N ARG A 34 -14.13 23.26 -10.62
CA ARG A 34 -12.86 23.75 -10.06
C ARG A 34 -11.79 22.68 -10.14
N VAL A 35 -10.59 23.09 -10.51
CA VAL A 35 -9.42 22.22 -10.64
C VAL A 35 -8.21 22.85 -9.95
N TRP A 36 -7.40 22.01 -9.32
CA TRP A 36 -6.19 22.42 -8.62
C TRP A 36 -4.96 22.02 -9.42
N MET A 37 -4.30 23.02 -10.01
CA MET A 37 -3.15 22.85 -10.90
C MET A 37 -2.04 23.85 -10.52
N PRO A 38 -1.30 23.59 -9.42
CA PRO A 38 -0.34 24.54 -8.84
C PRO A 38 0.82 24.90 -9.76
N THR A 39 1.17 24.04 -10.70
CA THR A 39 2.27 24.26 -11.65
C THR A 39 1.81 24.69 -13.04
N ALA A 40 0.49 24.81 -13.26
CA ALA A 40 -0.04 25.20 -14.56
C ALA A 40 0.01 26.72 -14.74
N LYS A 41 0.41 27.15 -15.93
CA LYS A 41 0.29 28.52 -16.41
C LYS A 41 -1.14 28.80 -16.87
N GLN A 42 -1.72 27.88 -17.64
CA GLN A 42 -3.09 27.94 -18.16
C GLN A 42 -3.74 26.57 -18.07
N VAL A 43 -5.06 26.54 -17.89
CA VAL A 43 -5.85 25.31 -17.80
C VAL A 43 -7.08 25.42 -18.69
N ARG A 44 -7.40 24.32 -19.37
CA ARG A 44 -8.54 24.16 -20.27
C ARG A 44 -9.27 22.85 -19.96
N LEU A 45 -10.60 22.87 -20.01
CA LEU A 45 -11.42 21.66 -19.96
C LEU A 45 -11.69 21.15 -21.38
N GLU A 46 -11.59 19.84 -21.62
CA GLU A 46 -11.87 19.22 -22.93
C GLU A 46 -11.10 19.89 -24.09
N ASN A 47 -9.87 20.34 -23.81
CA ASN A 47 -8.98 21.13 -24.68
C ASN A 47 -9.59 22.41 -25.30
N ARG A 48 -10.79 22.83 -24.89
CA ARG A 48 -11.55 23.90 -25.55
C ARG A 48 -12.02 25.01 -24.62
N LEU A 49 -12.34 24.68 -23.37
CA LEU A 49 -12.92 25.63 -22.42
C LEU A 49 -11.85 26.17 -21.48
N SER A 50 -11.35 27.38 -21.75
CA SER A 50 -10.38 28.04 -20.88
C SER A 50 -10.94 28.32 -19.49
N MET A 51 -10.18 27.95 -18.47
CA MET A 51 -10.55 28.16 -17.06
C MET A 51 -9.91 29.44 -16.52
N GLN A 52 -10.64 30.17 -15.67
CA GLN A 52 -10.15 31.36 -15.00
C GLN A 52 -9.42 30.99 -13.70
N ARG A 53 -8.19 31.47 -13.53
CA ARG A 53 -7.47 31.38 -12.25
C ARG A 53 -8.19 32.23 -11.20
N LEU A 54 -8.53 31.65 -10.04
CA LEU A 54 -9.35 32.29 -9.02
C LEU A 54 -8.57 33.13 -8.01
N THR A 55 -7.32 32.77 -7.75
CA THR A 55 -6.41 33.45 -6.83
C THR A 55 -5.01 33.46 -7.44
N ASP A 56 -4.00 34.00 -6.75
CA ASP A 56 -2.60 33.88 -7.19
C ASP A 56 -2.03 32.46 -7.01
N SER A 57 -2.88 31.47 -6.70
CA SER A 57 -2.53 30.06 -6.51
C SER A 57 -2.81 29.19 -7.73
N GLY A 58 -2.73 27.86 -7.54
CA GLY A 58 -3.07 26.84 -8.52
C GLY A 58 -4.56 26.62 -8.77
N LEU A 59 -5.47 27.38 -8.15
CA LEU A 59 -6.90 27.12 -8.26
C LEU A 59 -7.51 27.77 -9.51
N PHE A 60 -8.11 26.96 -10.38
CA PHE A 60 -8.83 27.42 -11.57
C PHE A 60 -10.31 27.06 -11.49
N SER A 61 -11.15 27.86 -12.16
CA SER A 61 -12.59 27.63 -12.24
C SER A 61 -13.17 27.88 -13.61
N LEU A 62 -14.26 27.18 -13.90
CA LEU A 62 -15.09 27.39 -15.08
C LEU A 62 -16.56 27.34 -14.68
N LYS A 63 -17.29 28.41 -14.97
CA LYS A 63 -18.73 28.49 -14.74
C LYS A 63 -19.46 28.05 -16.00
N LEU A 64 -20.43 27.17 -15.83
CA LEU A 64 -21.20 26.57 -16.91
C LEU A 64 -22.70 26.71 -16.61
N THR A 65 -23.48 26.91 -17.65
CA THR A 65 -24.93 26.71 -17.58
C THR A 65 -25.25 25.22 -17.40
N ALA A 66 -26.46 24.90 -16.93
CA ALA A 66 -26.89 23.51 -16.81
C ALA A 66 -26.90 22.75 -18.17
N LYS A 67 -27.05 23.47 -19.29
CA LYS A 67 -26.97 22.89 -20.63
C LYS A 67 -25.54 22.53 -21.00
N GLU A 68 -24.61 23.48 -20.86
CA GLU A 68 -23.18 23.25 -21.16
C GLU A 68 -22.59 22.14 -20.29
N PHE A 69 -22.98 22.06 -19.01
CA PHE A 69 -22.54 20.99 -18.13
C PHE A 69 -23.03 19.60 -18.57
N LYS A 70 -24.27 19.48 -19.06
CA LYS A 70 -24.81 18.21 -19.58
C LYS A 70 -24.16 17.74 -20.88
N GLU A 71 -23.50 18.65 -21.61
CA GLU A 71 -22.76 18.33 -22.83
C GLU A 71 -21.33 17.85 -22.53
N LEU A 72 -20.86 17.97 -21.28
CA LEU A 72 -19.56 17.45 -20.87
C LEU A 72 -19.63 15.96 -20.54
N PRO A 73 -18.54 15.21 -20.78
CA PRO A 73 -18.37 13.90 -20.18
C PRO A 73 -18.50 13.97 -18.64
N VAL A 74 -19.00 12.90 -18.03
CA VAL A 74 -19.05 12.78 -16.56
C VAL A 74 -17.65 12.92 -15.97
N HIS A 75 -16.68 12.23 -16.59
CA HIS A 75 -15.26 12.34 -16.30
C HIS A 75 -14.57 13.11 -17.41
N TYR A 76 -14.33 14.39 -17.16
CA TYR A 76 -13.75 15.31 -18.13
C TYR A 76 -12.22 15.36 -18.07
N ASP A 77 -11.61 15.67 -19.20
CA ASP A 77 -10.18 15.89 -19.35
C ASP A 77 -9.79 17.33 -18.98
N VAL A 78 -8.77 17.43 -18.14
CA VAL A 78 -8.11 18.68 -17.76
C VAL A 78 -6.81 18.78 -18.55
N HIS A 79 -6.72 19.79 -19.40
CA HIS A 79 -5.52 20.12 -20.18
C HIS A 79 -4.81 21.32 -19.54
N TRP A 80 -3.49 21.30 -19.48
CA TRP A 80 -2.72 22.43 -18.98
C TRP A 80 -1.41 22.62 -19.71
N ASP A 81 -0.98 23.88 -19.73
CA ASP A 81 0.35 24.27 -20.19
C ASP A 81 1.18 24.70 -18.98
N ASP A 82 2.43 24.23 -18.89
CA ASP A 82 3.36 24.64 -17.84
C ASP A 82 4.14 25.91 -18.24
N TYR A 83 4.99 26.41 -17.33
CA TYR A 83 5.83 27.59 -17.59
C TYR A 83 7.02 27.31 -18.49
N ASN A 84 7.37 26.04 -18.71
CA ASN A 84 8.49 25.58 -19.53
C ASN A 84 8.07 25.28 -20.98
N GLY A 85 6.78 25.47 -21.32
CA GLY A 85 6.24 25.23 -22.65
C GLY A 85 5.75 23.80 -22.89
N GLY A 86 5.67 22.96 -21.86
CA GLY A 86 5.04 21.64 -21.93
C GLY A 86 3.52 21.74 -21.90
N SER A 87 2.85 20.88 -22.66
CA SER A 87 1.39 20.71 -22.67
C SER A 87 1.02 19.29 -22.28
N TYR A 88 0.06 19.15 -21.37
CA TYR A 88 -0.32 17.85 -20.79
C TYR A 88 -1.84 17.76 -20.65
N SER A 89 -2.34 16.55 -20.44
CA SER A 89 -3.75 16.29 -20.17
C SER A 89 -3.94 15.10 -19.25
N GLN A 90 -5.01 15.12 -18.47
CA GLN A 90 -5.43 14.02 -17.61
C GLN A 90 -6.92 14.12 -17.31
N VAL A 91 -7.60 12.96 -17.26
CA VAL A 91 -8.96 12.84 -16.72
C VAL A 91 -8.97 13.25 -15.25
N SER A 92 -9.84 14.17 -14.87
CA SER A 92 -9.83 14.73 -13.51
C SER A 92 -10.07 13.65 -12.42
N PRO A 93 -9.11 13.43 -11.49
CA PRO A 93 -9.30 12.53 -10.34
C PRO A 93 -10.49 12.94 -9.45
N TYR A 94 -10.80 14.23 -9.42
CA TYR A 94 -11.85 14.81 -8.57
C TYR A 94 -13.26 14.77 -9.21
N SER A 95 -13.43 13.99 -10.29
CA SER A 95 -14.74 13.73 -10.89
C SER A 95 -15.37 12.41 -10.42
N PHE A 96 -14.62 11.57 -9.67
CA PHE A 96 -15.06 10.24 -9.23
C PHE A 96 -15.65 10.24 -7.81
N GLN A 97 -16.70 9.46 -7.60
CA GLN A 97 -17.30 9.26 -6.27
C GLN A 97 -16.42 8.36 -5.37
N PRO A 98 -16.65 8.33 -4.05
CA PRO A 98 -16.01 7.35 -3.17
C PRO A 98 -16.24 5.92 -3.66
N MET A 99 -15.18 5.12 -3.72
CA MET A 99 -15.23 3.73 -4.21
C MET A 99 -15.19 2.70 -3.07
N LEU A 100 -14.72 3.08 -1.88
CA LEU A 100 -14.85 2.24 -0.68
C LEU A 100 -16.25 2.37 -0.09
N GLY A 101 -16.92 1.23 0.10
CA GLY A 101 -18.25 1.17 0.68
C GLY A 101 -18.26 1.28 2.20
N GLU A 102 -19.40 1.68 2.76
CA GLU A 102 -19.57 1.80 4.22
C GLU A 102 -19.36 0.48 4.97
N LEU A 103 -19.73 -0.65 4.36
CA LEU A 103 -19.55 -1.99 4.95
C LEU A 103 -18.06 -2.33 5.15
N ASP A 104 -17.22 -2.07 4.15
CA ASP A 104 -15.79 -2.36 4.23
C ASP A 104 -15.12 -1.51 5.32
N LEU A 105 -15.48 -0.22 5.38
CA LEU A 105 -15.00 0.70 6.41
C LEU A 105 -15.46 0.27 7.81
N HIS A 106 -16.71 -0.18 7.94
CA HIS A 106 -17.25 -0.68 9.20
C HIS A 106 -16.53 -1.95 9.66
N LEU A 107 -16.40 -2.96 8.79
CA LEU A 107 -15.70 -4.21 9.11
C LEU A 107 -14.24 -3.96 9.46
N PHE A 108 -13.58 -3.00 8.81
CA PHE A 108 -12.23 -2.59 9.13
C PHE A 108 -12.13 -1.97 10.54
N ALA A 109 -13.04 -1.05 10.87
CA ALA A 109 -13.09 -0.41 12.19
C ALA A 109 -13.37 -1.41 13.33
N GLU A 110 -14.16 -2.46 13.07
CA GLU A 110 -14.39 -3.57 14.01
C GLU A 110 -13.24 -4.59 14.05
N GLY A 111 -12.29 -4.48 13.13
CA GLY A 111 -11.15 -5.37 12.99
C GLY A 111 -11.52 -6.77 12.50
N GLN A 112 -12.53 -6.87 11.65
CA GLN A 112 -13.12 -8.12 11.13
C GLN A 112 -13.07 -8.23 9.60
N HIS A 113 -12.41 -7.31 8.90
CA HIS A 113 -12.29 -7.35 7.44
C HIS A 113 -11.06 -8.15 7.00
N TRP A 114 -11.19 -9.47 6.91
CA TRP A 114 -10.06 -10.38 6.64
C TRP A 114 -9.44 -10.29 5.23
N GLN A 115 -10.08 -9.57 4.32
CA GLN A 115 -9.62 -9.28 2.96
C GLN A 115 -9.41 -7.77 2.73
N ILE A 116 -9.16 -7.00 3.79
CA ILE A 116 -8.98 -5.54 3.68
C ILE A 116 -7.87 -5.13 2.68
N TYR A 117 -6.91 -6.02 2.39
CA TYR A 117 -5.86 -5.83 1.38
C TYR A 117 -6.36 -5.81 -0.09
N GLU A 118 -7.63 -6.12 -0.33
CA GLU A 118 -8.32 -5.91 -1.61
C GLU A 118 -8.89 -4.49 -1.71
N HIS A 119 -9.01 -3.79 -0.57
CA HIS A 119 -9.61 -2.47 -0.45
C HIS A 119 -8.57 -1.36 -0.20
N LEU A 120 -7.70 -1.57 0.79
CA LEU A 120 -6.58 -0.68 1.12
C LEU A 120 -5.36 -0.93 0.21
N GLY A 121 -4.48 0.07 0.20
CA GLY A 121 -3.32 0.16 -0.67
C GLY A 121 -3.65 0.64 -2.09
N ALA A 122 -2.79 0.31 -3.05
CA ALA A 122 -3.01 0.60 -4.47
C ALA A 122 -3.70 -0.54 -5.22
N GLN A 123 -4.90 -0.28 -5.73
CA GLN A 123 -5.72 -1.24 -6.46
C GLN A 123 -5.95 -0.78 -7.89
N GLN A 124 -5.50 -1.56 -8.87
CA GLN A 124 -5.86 -1.32 -10.27
C GLN A 124 -7.34 -1.66 -10.47
N VAL A 125 -8.12 -0.67 -10.88
CA VAL A 125 -9.57 -0.82 -11.09
C VAL A 125 -9.98 -0.06 -12.35
N THR A 126 -11.11 -0.46 -12.93
CA THR A 126 -11.77 0.28 -14.01
C THR A 126 -13.10 0.80 -13.47
N GLU A 127 -13.22 2.13 -13.35
CA GLU A 127 -14.45 2.80 -12.92
C GLU A 127 -15.04 3.55 -14.11
N ASP A 128 -16.34 3.37 -14.37
CA ASP A 128 -17.06 4.04 -15.48
C ASP A 128 -16.34 3.95 -16.84
N GLY A 129 -15.67 2.81 -17.08
CA GLY A 129 -14.92 2.52 -18.30
C GLY A 129 -13.51 3.13 -18.34
N ILE A 130 -13.04 3.77 -17.27
CA ILE A 130 -11.74 4.42 -17.16
C ILE A 130 -10.83 3.61 -16.24
N SER A 131 -9.73 3.12 -16.80
CA SER A 131 -8.71 2.40 -16.03
C SER A 131 -7.86 3.37 -15.20
N GLY A 132 -7.52 2.97 -13.99
CA GLY A 132 -6.62 3.72 -13.13
C GLY A 132 -6.31 2.96 -11.85
N VAL A 133 -5.83 3.68 -10.86
CA VAL A 133 -5.45 3.12 -9.56
C VAL A 133 -6.22 3.82 -8.46
N ARG A 134 -6.98 3.04 -7.68
CA ARG A 134 -7.55 3.50 -6.42
C ARG A 134 -6.51 3.32 -5.32
N PHE A 135 -6.15 4.42 -4.68
CA PHE A 135 -5.33 4.41 -3.47
C PHE A 135 -6.23 4.56 -2.25
N ALA A 136 -6.00 3.73 -1.23
CA ALA A 136 -6.61 3.92 0.07
C ALA A 136 -5.64 3.62 1.21
N VAL A 137 -5.59 4.49 2.24
CA VAL A 137 -4.65 4.34 3.36
C VAL A 137 -5.26 4.82 4.67
N TRP A 138 -4.99 4.09 5.75
CA TRP A 138 -5.47 4.43 7.09
C TRP A 138 -4.49 5.37 7.80
N ALA A 139 -4.94 6.58 8.11
CA ALA A 139 -4.16 7.64 8.76
C ALA A 139 -5.10 8.61 9.52
N PRO A 140 -5.75 8.16 10.61
CA PRO A 140 -6.81 8.91 11.29
C PRO A 140 -6.36 10.24 11.90
N SER A 141 -5.08 10.37 12.27
CA SER A 141 -4.54 11.60 12.90
C SER A 141 -3.92 12.58 11.89
N ALA A 142 -3.99 12.27 10.59
CA ALA A 142 -3.51 13.16 9.54
C ALA A 142 -4.46 14.35 9.32
N GLU A 143 -3.92 15.53 9.03
CA GLU A 143 -4.71 16.67 8.51
C GLU A 143 -4.85 16.61 6.98
N ARG A 144 -3.88 16.00 6.30
CA ARG A 144 -3.90 15.74 4.86
C ARG A 144 -3.09 14.50 4.55
N VAL A 145 -3.60 13.70 3.63
CA VAL A 145 -2.83 12.68 2.91
C VAL A 145 -2.84 13.00 1.42
N SER A 146 -1.74 12.72 0.73
CA SER A 146 -1.63 12.88 -0.72
C SER A 146 -0.86 11.71 -1.31
N VAL A 147 -1.27 11.24 -2.48
CA VAL A 147 -0.49 10.26 -3.22
C VAL A 147 0.61 11.00 -4.00
N VAL A 148 1.85 10.57 -3.85
CA VAL A 148 3.03 11.14 -4.50
C VAL A 148 3.76 10.07 -5.28
N GLY A 149 4.34 10.41 -6.43
CA GLY A 149 5.03 9.47 -7.28
C GLY A 149 5.62 10.14 -8.51
N ASP A 150 6.19 9.35 -9.42
CA ASP A 150 6.81 9.85 -10.64
C ASP A 150 5.84 10.69 -11.48
N PHE A 151 4.58 10.24 -11.57
CA PHE A 151 3.48 10.92 -12.29
C PHE A 151 3.16 12.34 -11.80
N ASN A 152 3.64 12.74 -10.61
CA ASN A 152 3.42 14.07 -10.07
C ASN A 152 4.69 14.76 -9.55
N GLY A 153 5.86 14.21 -9.87
CA GLY A 153 7.16 14.75 -9.44
C GLY A 153 7.32 14.71 -7.92
N TRP A 154 6.76 13.70 -7.26
CA TRP A 154 6.88 13.49 -5.82
C TRP A 154 6.41 14.67 -4.94
N HIS A 155 5.35 15.36 -5.35
CA HIS A 155 4.91 16.60 -4.70
C HIS A 155 3.46 16.53 -4.19
N GLY A 156 3.27 16.44 -2.86
CA GLY A 156 1.96 16.12 -2.30
C GLY A 156 0.88 17.18 -2.46
N PHE A 157 1.20 18.42 -2.81
CA PHE A 157 0.15 19.40 -3.14
C PHE A 157 -0.64 19.04 -4.41
N ARG A 158 -0.13 18.18 -5.29
CA ARG A 158 -0.79 17.94 -6.59
C ARG A 158 -1.99 17.00 -6.51
N HIS A 159 -1.91 15.97 -5.67
CA HIS A 159 -2.93 14.93 -5.58
C HIS A 159 -3.35 14.64 -4.12
N PRO A 160 -3.91 15.62 -3.39
CA PRO A 160 -4.52 15.38 -2.09
C PRO A 160 -5.69 14.39 -2.16
N MET A 161 -5.74 13.49 -1.19
CA MET A 161 -6.77 12.46 -1.04
C MET A 161 -7.94 13.01 -0.21
N ARG A 162 -9.12 12.39 -0.32
CA ARG A 162 -10.25 12.67 0.58
C ARG A 162 -10.21 11.79 1.81
N SER A 163 -10.53 12.36 2.97
CA SER A 163 -10.85 11.59 4.17
C SER A 163 -12.27 11.01 4.08
N LEU A 164 -12.42 9.72 4.34
CA LEU A 164 -13.70 9.02 4.42
C LEU A 164 -14.28 9.10 5.85
N GLY A 165 -14.30 10.32 6.40
CA GLY A 165 -14.90 10.66 7.68
C GLY A 165 -14.31 9.90 8.87
N GLY A 166 -15.20 9.38 9.74
CA GLY A 166 -14.84 8.75 11.01
C GLY A 166 -14.03 7.45 10.90
N SER A 167 -13.89 6.88 9.69
CA SER A 167 -13.07 5.68 9.46
C SER A 167 -11.56 5.94 9.60
N GLY A 168 -11.12 7.20 9.44
CA GLY A 168 -9.70 7.53 9.35
C GLY A 168 -9.00 7.03 8.08
N VAL A 169 -9.76 6.48 7.12
CA VAL A 169 -9.25 6.06 5.81
C VAL A 169 -9.27 7.24 4.85
N TRP A 170 -8.20 7.37 4.07
CA TRP A 170 -8.05 8.35 3.00
C TRP A 170 -8.10 7.65 1.66
N GLU A 171 -8.74 8.24 0.66
CA GLU A 171 -8.91 7.63 -0.67
C GLU A 171 -8.67 8.65 -1.80
N LEU A 172 -8.11 8.17 -2.92
CA LEU A 172 -8.14 8.86 -4.21
C LEU A 172 -8.07 7.84 -5.36
N PHE A 173 -8.94 7.99 -6.36
CA PHE A 173 -8.77 7.30 -7.64
C PHE A 173 -7.96 8.17 -8.60
N MET A 174 -6.90 7.60 -9.16
CA MET A 174 -6.00 8.24 -10.11
C MET A 174 -6.17 7.60 -11.49
N PRO A 175 -6.91 8.25 -12.41
CA PRO A 175 -7.07 7.78 -13.78
C PRO A 175 -5.74 7.70 -14.52
N GLY A 176 -5.58 6.67 -15.34
CA GLY A 176 -4.44 6.51 -16.24
C GLY A 176 -3.16 5.95 -15.62
N LEU A 177 -3.09 5.78 -14.29
CA LEU A 177 -1.99 5.06 -13.66
C LEU A 177 -2.06 3.55 -13.95
N GLN A 178 -0.89 2.92 -14.00
CA GLN A 178 -0.68 1.56 -14.49
C GLN A 178 0.27 0.76 -13.59
N GLN A 179 0.40 -0.53 -13.88
CA GLN A 179 1.40 -1.39 -13.26
C GLN A 179 2.82 -0.80 -13.42
N GLY A 180 3.58 -0.79 -12.33
CA GLY A 180 4.95 -0.28 -12.30
C GLY A 180 5.08 1.19 -11.89
N ASP A 181 3.99 1.96 -11.82
CA ASP A 181 4.04 3.33 -11.32
C ASP A 181 4.49 3.36 -9.85
N ASN A 182 5.59 4.05 -9.57
CA ASN A 182 6.11 4.23 -8.22
C ASN A 182 5.29 5.28 -7.46
N TYR A 183 5.02 5.00 -6.19
CA TYR A 183 4.30 5.91 -5.32
C TYR A 183 4.65 5.75 -3.84
N LYS A 184 4.28 6.78 -3.08
CA LYS A 184 4.23 6.85 -1.62
C LYS A 184 3.03 7.70 -1.19
N PHE A 185 2.78 7.75 0.11
CA PHE A 185 1.87 8.70 0.73
C PHE A 185 2.65 9.83 1.38
N GLU A 186 2.36 11.07 1.01
CA GLU A 186 2.78 12.25 1.76
C GLU A 186 1.71 12.59 2.78
N ILE A 187 2.06 12.53 4.06
CA ILE A 187 1.14 12.71 5.17
C ILE A 187 1.55 13.95 5.94
N ARG A 188 0.56 14.79 6.25
CA ARG A 188 0.73 15.95 7.11
C ARG A 188 0.05 15.69 8.45
N ASN A 189 0.81 15.75 9.55
CA ASN A 189 0.26 15.60 10.90
C ASN A 189 -0.66 16.77 11.27
N ALA A 190 -1.78 16.48 11.94
CA ALA A 190 -2.76 17.50 12.32
C ALA A 190 -2.35 18.40 13.48
N ASN A 191 -1.50 17.90 14.39
CA ASN A 191 -1.11 18.61 15.60
C ASN A 191 0.16 19.43 15.42
N THR A 192 1.18 18.86 14.76
CA THR A 192 2.51 19.48 14.70
C THR A 192 2.74 20.30 13.45
N GLY A 193 2.09 19.96 12.34
CA GLY A 193 2.40 20.56 11.06
C GLY A 193 3.33 19.75 10.17
N ASP A 194 3.99 18.75 10.75
CA ASP A 194 5.07 18.02 10.08
C ASP A 194 4.55 17.24 8.87
N VAL A 195 5.36 17.21 7.83
CA VAL A 195 5.09 16.50 6.58
C VAL A 195 6.13 15.41 6.41
N PHE A 196 5.66 14.21 6.10
CA PHE A 196 6.53 13.06 5.89
C PHE A 196 6.02 12.14 4.80
N SER A 197 6.95 11.38 4.22
CA SER A 197 6.67 10.43 3.16
C SER A 197 6.70 9.01 3.71
N LYS A 198 5.63 8.26 3.45
CA LYS A 198 5.41 6.90 3.93
C LYS A 198 5.20 5.93 2.77
N THR A 199 5.75 4.73 2.91
CA THR A 199 5.42 3.60 2.05
C THR A 199 3.99 3.16 2.32
N ASP A 200 3.37 2.50 1.35
CA ASP A 200 2.05 1.93 1.55
C ASP A 200 2.15 0.71 2.50
N PRO A 201 1.45 0.72 3.65
CA PRO A 201 1.38 -0.45 4.54
C PRO A 201 0.87 -1.71 3.84
N TYR A 202 0.03 -1.55 2.81
CA TYR A 202 -0.58 -2.60 2.01
C TYR A 202 0.07 -2.75 0.63
N ALA A 203 1.31 -2.26 0.47
CA ALA A 203 2.05 -2.40 -0.78
C ALA A 203 2.14 -3.87 -1.20
N ARG A 204 1.72 -4.18 -2.43
CA ARG A 204 1.86 -5.52 -3.03
C ARG A 204 3.26 -5.75 -3.63
N ALA A 205 3.99 -4.66 -3.87
CA ALA A 205 5.35 -4.68 -4.38
C ALA A 205 6.09 -3.38 -4.03
N MET A 206 7.41 -3.45 -3.93
CA MET A 206 8.27 -2.34 -3.52
C MET A 206 9.58 -2.36 -4.31
N GLU A 207 10.20 -1.18 -4.46
CA GLU A 207 11.51 -1.05 -5.09
C GLU A 207 12.61 -1.82 -4.35
N LEU A 208 13.68 -2.17 -5.08
CA LEU A 208 14.86 -2.78 -4.48
C LEU A 208 15.55 -1.82 -3.50
N ARG A 209 15.71 -2.28 -2.26
CA ARG A 209 16.47 -1.56 -1.22
C ARG A 209 17.85 -1.10 -1.76
N PRO A 210 18.32 0.11 -1.39
CA PRO A 210 17.81 0.99 -0.33
C PRO A 210 16.64 1.88 -0.75
N GLN A 211 16.15 1.76 -1.99
CA GLN A 211 14.93 2.47 -2.38
C GLN A 211 13.73 1.93 -1.61
N THR A 212 12.70 2.76 -1.51
CA THR A 212 11.58 2.51 -0.59
C THR A 212 10.23 2.81 -1.21
N ALA A 213 10.12 3.24 -2.48
CA ALA A 213 8.79 3.42 -3.03
C ALA A 213 8.05 2.08 -3.12
N SER A 214 6.74 2.16 -2.90
CA SER A 214 5.83 1.12 -3.34
C SER A 214 5.63 1.30 -4.84
N TYR A 215 5.34 0.24 -5.58
CA TYR A 215 4.89 0.38 -6.96
C TYR A 215 3.60 -0.40 -7.20
N VAL A 216 2.79 0.13 -8.11
CA VAL A 216 1.48 -0.45 -8.43
C VAL A 216 1.71 -1.83 -9.04
N PHE A 217 1.11 -2.87 -8.45
CA PHE A 217 1.26 -4.24 -8.92
C PHE A 217 -0.08 -4.97 -8.97
N ASN A 218 -0.36 -5.59 -10.11
CA ASN A 218 -1.47 -6.51 -10.28
C ASN A 218 -0.92 -7.83 -10.84
N SER A 219 -1.31 -8.95 -10.24
CA SER A 219 -0.84 -10.26 -10.69
C SER A 219 -1.65 -10.74 -11.89
N HIS A 220 -0.97 -11.37 -12.82
CA HIS A 220 -1.61 -12.16 -13.90
C HIS A 220 -1.11 -13.62 -13.88
N TYR A 221 -0.55 -14.06 -12.75
CA TYR A 221 0.01 -15.38 -12.59
C TYR A 221 -1.07 -16.46 -12.68
N GLN A 222 -0.80 -17.53 -13.44
CA GLN A 222 -1.68 -18.68 -13.58
C GLN A 222 -1.07 -19.89 -12.87
N TRP A 223 -1.64 -20.21 -11.71
CA TRP A 223 -1.23 -21.35 -10.88
C TRP A 223 -1.49 -22.70 -11.55
N ARG A 224 -0.64 -23.68 -11.24
CA ARG A 224 -0.76 -25.07 -11.73
C ARG A 224 -0.73 -26.10 -10.59
N ASP A 225 -1.01 -25.66 -9.37
CA ASP A 225 -0.94 -26.43 -8.13
C ASP A 225 -2.31 -26.89 -7.60
N SER A 226 -3.38 -26.81 -8.40
CA SER A 226 -4.73 -27.20 -7.97
C SER A 226 -4.81 -28.60 -7.35
N GLY A 227 -4.04 -29.56 -7.88
CA GLY A 227 -3.95 -30.91 -7.32
C GLY A 227 -3.27 -30.97 -5.95
N TRP A 228 -2.30 -30.10 -5.68
CA TRP A 228 -1.67 -29.96 -4.36
C TRP A 228 -2.64 -29.36 -3.35
N LEU A 229 -3.30 -28.26 -3.72
CA LEU A 229 -4.26 -27.58 -2.84
C LEU A 229 -5.43 -28.47 -2.43
N GLU A 230 -5.89 -29.33 -3.34
CA GLU A 230 -6.93 -30.31 -3.01
C GLU A 230 -6.43 -31.33 -1.98
N GLN A 231 -5.23 -31.89 -2.19
CA GLN A 231 -4.62 -32.84 -1.25
C GLN A 231 -4.30 -32.21 0.11
N ARG A 232 -3.97 -30.92 0.14
CA ARG A 232 -3.64 -30.17 1.36
C ARG A 232 -4.81 -30.07 2.32
N LYS A 233 -6.06 -30.01 1.82
CA LYS A 233 -7.26 -29.94 2.67
C LYS A 233 -7.38 -31.10 3.65
N ASP A 234 -6.91 -32.28 3.23
CA ASP A 234 -6.92 -33.50 4.03
C ASP A 234 -5.57 -33.78 4.72
N PHE A 235 -4.66 -32.81 4.73
CA PHE A 235 -3.34 -32.97 5.36
C PHE A 235 -3.47 -33.01 6.89
N ALA A 236 -3.19 -34.17 7.46
CA ALA A 236 -3.07 -34.36 8.91
C ALA A 236 -1.59 -34.42 9.31
N TRP A 237 -1.07 -33.31 9.84
CA TRP A 237 0.33 -33.14 10.22
C TRP A 237 0.85 -34.22 11.19
N ASN A 238 -0.04 -34.78 12.02
CA ASN A 238 0.29 -35.84 12.98
C ASN A 238 0.28 -37.26 12.37
N LYS A 239 -0.09 -37.41 11.09
CA LYS A 239 -0.22 -38.70 10.40
C LYS A 239 0.64 -38.80 9.13
N LYS A 240 1.23 -37.70 8.68
CA LYS A 240 2.10 -37.63 7.50
C LYS A 240 3.50 -37.15 7.92
N PRO A 241 4.57 -37.55 7.22
CA PRO A 241 5.91 -37.08 7.53
C PRO A 241 6.01 -35.57 7.30
N VAL A 242 6.65 -34.88 8.26
CA VAL A 242 7.03 -33.47 8.15
C VAL A 242 8.52 -33.37 8.46
N SER A 243 9.31 -33.26 7.40
CA SER A 243 10.74 -32.95 7.45
C SER A 243 10.98 -31.68 6.66
N ILE A 244 11.52 -30.66 7.33
CA ILE A 244 11.59 -29.29 6.87
C ILE A 244 13.05 -28.91 6.63
N TYR A 245 13.32 -28.29 5.47
CA TYR A 245 14.59 -27.63 5.16
C TYR A 245 14.42 -26.11 5.33
N GLU A 246 14.91 -25.56 6.43
CA GLU A 246 14.92 -24.11 6.69
C GLU A 246 15.94 -23.42 5.79
N VAL A 247 15.57 -22.31 5.16
CA VAL A 247 16.43 -21.61 4.20
C VAL A 247 16.30 -20.08 4.27
N HIS A 248 17.47 -19.43 4.28
CA HIS A 248 17.59 -18.01 3.96
C HIS A 248 17.89 -17.84 2.46
N LEU A 249 16.91 -17.41 1.67
CA LEU A 249 17.05 -17.32 0.20
C LEU A 249 18.21 -16.41 -0.22
N GLY A 250 18.49 -15.35 0.54
CA GLY A 250 19.57 -14.41 0.22
C GLY A 250 20.99 -14.94 0.43
N SER A 251 21.16 -16.08 1.09
CA SER A 251 22.49 -16.65 1.37
C SER A 251 22.63 -18.13 1.02
N TRP A 252 21.54 -18.84 0.68
CA TRP A 252 21.59 -20.23 0.26
C TRP A 252 22.51 -20.44 -0.95
N GLN A 253 22.35 -19.61 -1.98
CA GLN A 253 23.24 -19.60 -3.14
C GLN A 253 23.26 -18.21 -3.79
N ARG A 254 24.45 -17.82 -4.27
CA ARG A 254 24.65 -16.59 -5.06
C ARG A 254 24.75 -16.93 -6.54
N ASN A 255 24.40 -15.97 -7.39
CA ASN A 255 24.65 -16.08 -8.82
C ASN A 255 26.17 -15.99 -9.13
N GLU A 256 26.56 -16.26 -10.36
CA GLU A 256 27.99 -16.27 -10.77
C GLU A 256 28.69 -14.92 -10.56
N ALA A 257 27.94 -13.82 -10.57
CA ALA A 257 28.45 -12.47 -10.30
C ALA A 257 28.45 -12.10 -8.81
N GLY A 258 28.11 -13.03 -7.91
CA GLY A 258 28.02 -12.80 -6.46
C GLY A 258 26.72 -12.11 -6.00
N GLY A 259 25.78 -11.86 -6.91
CA GLY A 259 24.48 -11.28 -6.62
C GLY A 259 23.45 -12.30 -6.12
N PHE A 260 22.24 -11.83 -5.84
CA PHE A 260 21.10 -12.71 -5.53
C PHE A 260 20.63 -13.47 -6.78
N LEU A 261 20.03 -14.64 -6.56
CA LEU A 261 19.29 -15.38 -7.57
C LEU A 261 17.84 -14.87 -7.64
N ASN A 262 17.22 -14.93 -8.80
CA ASN A 262 15.78 -14.69 -8.92
C ASN A 262 14.98 -15.87 -8.35
N TYR A 263 13.78 -15.63 -7.81
CA TYR A 263 12.88 -16.66 -7.28
C TYR A 263 12.67 -17.83 -8.26
N ARG A 264 12.59 -17.56 -9.58
CA ARG A 264 12.46 -18.60 -10.60
C ARG A 264 13.69 -19.51 -10.68
N GLU A 265 14.89 -18.94 -10.60
CA GLU A 265 16.13 -19.72 -10.60
C GLU A 265 16.26 -20.53 -9.31
N ILE A 266 15.93 -19.90 -8.17
CA ILE A 266 15.89 -20.56 -6.86
C ILE A 266 14.91 -21.74 -6.90
N ALA A 267 13.73 -21.58 -7.52
CA ALA A 267 12.71 -22.61 -7.58
C ALA A 267 13.27 -23.94 -8.10
N HIS A 268 13.89 -23.93 -9.28
CA HIS A 268 14.44 -25.16 -9.88
C HIS A 268 15.58 -25.73 -9.04
N ARG A 269 16.54 -24.90 -8.65
CA ARG A 269 17.76 -25.38 -7.97
C ARG A 269 17.47 -25.89 -6.56
N LEU A 270 16.65 -25.16 -5.81
CA LEU A 270 16.30 -25.50 -4.43
C LEU A 270 15.37 -26.72 -4.39
N VAL A 271 14.35 -26.77 -5.26
CA VAL A 271 13.43 -27.92 -5.29
C VAL A 271 14.15 -29.20 -5.72
N GLU A 272 15.04 -29.14 -6.73
CA GLU A 272 15.88 -30.29 -7.10
C GLU A 272 16.70 -30.79 -5.91
N TYR A 273 17.38 -29.87 -5.20
CA TYR A 273 18.21 -30.21 -4.05
C TYR A 273 17.40 -30.79 -2.88
N VAL A 274 16.30 -30.14 -2.50
CA VAL A 274 15.43 -30.53 -1.38
C VAL A 274 14.76 -31.88 -1.66
N THR A 275 14.35 -32.11 -2.91
CA THR A 275 13.79 -33.40 -3.36
C THR A 275 14.85 -34.50 -3.31
N TRP A 276 16.07 -34.25 -3.80
CA TRP A 276 17.18 -35.21 -3.74
C TRP A 276 17.53 -35.60 -2.30
N MET A 277 17.50 -34.62 -1.38
CA MET A 277 17.74 -34.84 0.05
C MET A 277 16.57 -35.56 0.77
N GLY A 278 15.38 -35.60 0.16
CA GLY A 278 14.20 -36.29 0.71
C GLY A 278 13.40 -35.48 1.74
N TYR A 279 13.53 -34.14 1.74
CA TYR A 279 12.68 -33.28 2.57
C TYR A 279 11.26 -33.20 1.99
N THR A 280 10.30 -32.89 2.86
CA THR A 280 8.88 -32.75 2.48
C THR A 280 8.44 -31.29 2.35
N HIS A 281 9.13 -30.39 3.03
CA HIS A 281 8.79 -28.98 3.08
C HIS A 281 10.06 -28.12 3.09
N ILE A 282 9.90 -26.88 2.63
CA ILE A 282 10.85 -25.78 2.79
C ILE A 282 10.26 -24.80 3.81
N GLU A 283 11.05 -24.32 4.75
CA GLU A 283 10.68 -23.18 5.61
C GLU A 283 11.53 -21.99 5.21
N LEU A 284 10.86 -20.94 4.72
CA LEU A 284 11.52 -19.71 4.35
C LEU A 284 11.67 -18.83 5.59
N MET A 285 12.89 -18.36 5.86
CA MET A 285 13.09 -17.15 6.65
C MET A 285 12.29 -15.98 6.03
N PRO A 286 11.97 -14.90 6.78
CA PRO A 286 10.98 -13.93 6.33
C PRO A 286 11.27 -13.35 4.94
N ILE A 287 10.32 -13.49 4.02
CA ILE A 287 10.42 -12.92 2.67
C ILE A 287 9.66 -11.60 2.49
N SER A 288 8.93 -11.13 3.51
CA SER A 288 8.33 -9.80 3.48
C SER A 288 9.41 -8.73 3.25
N GLU A 289 9.07 -7.63 2.57
CA GLU A 289 10.06 -6.61 2.25
C GLU A 289 10.67 -6.01 3.53
N HIS A 290 11.98 -5.88 3.53
CA HIS A 290 12.78 -5.44 4.68
C HIS A 290 13.99 -4.64 4.19
N PRO A 291 14.42 -3.57 4.90
CA PRO A 291 15.45 -2.66 4.36
C PRO A 291 16.89 -3.16 4.59
N LEU A 292 17.12 -4.06 5.54
CA LEU A 292 18.45 -4.47 5.98
C LEU A 292 18.66 -5.98 5.83
N ASP A 293 19.64 -6.41 5.03
CA ASP A 293 19.95 -7.84 4.84
C ASP A 293 20.33 -8.56 6.14
N GLN A 294 21.07 -7.88 7.01
CA GLN A 294 21.56 -8.44 8.27
C GLN A 294 20.45 -8.68 9.29
N SER A 295 19.23 -8.16 9.05
CA SER A 295 18.05 -8.52 9.86
C SER A 295 17.53 -9.92 9.54
N TRP A 296 18.01 -10.54 8.45
CA TRP A 296 17.53 -11.80 7.90
C TRP A 296 16.03 -11.82 7.57
N GLY A 297 15.40 -10.64 7.47
CA GLY A 297 13.98 -10.47 7.23
C GLY A 297 13.15 -10.14 8.47
N TYR A 298 13.66 -10.35 9.69
CA TYR A 298 12.92 -10.14 10.94
C TYR A 298 12.66 -8.66 11.28
N GLN A 299 13.18 -7.71 10.50
CA GLN A 299 12.81 -6.30 10.59
C GLN A 299 12.06 -5.88 9.32
N THR A 300 10.80 -6.31 9.23
CA THR A 300 9.93 -6.09 8.07
C THR A 300 9.43 -4.65 7.97
N SER A 301 9.42 -4.09 6.75
CA SER A 301 8.84 -2.78 6.43
C SER A 301 7.69 -2.85 5.42
N GLY A 302 7.63 -3.89 4.59
CA GLY A 302 6.55 -4.13 3.62
C GLY A 302 5.90 -5.50 3.82
N TYR A 303 4.84 -5.54 4.64
CA TYR A 303 4.21 -6.79 5.09
C TYR A 303 3.49 -7.55 3.98
N PHE A 304 2.96 -6.85 2.97
CA PHE A 304 2.17 -7.43 1.87
C PHE A 304 2.98 -7.59 0.57
N ALA A 305 4.28 -7.34 0.60
CA ALA A 305 5.16 -7.44 -0.56
C ALA A 305 6.24 -8.50 -0.30
N PRO A 306 6.38 -9.53 -1.16
CA PRO A 306 7.59 -10.33 -1.14
C PRO A 306 8.78 -9.46 -1.55
N THR A 307 9.93 -9.67 -0.93
CA THR A 307 11.10 -8.81 -1.12
C THR A 307 11.54 -8.82 -2.58
N SER A 308 11.78 -7.63 -3.09
CA SER A 308 12.21 -7.36 -4.46
C SER A 308 13.63 -7.84 -4.77
N ARG A 309 14.42 -8.23 -3.75
CA ARG A 309 15.78 -8.79 -3.88
C ARG A 309 15.86 -9.96 -4.84
N PHE A 310 14.81 -10.76 -4.92
CA PHE A 310 14.78 -11.99 -5.70
C PHE A 310 13.80 -11.90 -6.89
N GLY A 311 13.28 -10.72 -7.22
CA GLY A 311 12.39 -10.52 -8.37
C GLY A 311 11.00 -10.02 -7.98
N SER A 312 10.04 -10.24 -8.89
CA SER A 312 8.67 -9.76 -8.74
C SER A 312 7.82 -10.67 -7.85
N PRO A 313 6.65 -10.18 -7.36
CA PRO A 313 5.69 -11.05 -6.69
C PRO A 313 5.25 -12.26 -7.52
N ASP A 314 5.15 -12.14 -8.86
CA ASP A 314 4.81 -13.29 -9.72
C ASP A 314 5.97 -14.28 -9.89
N ASP A 315 7.21 -13.85 -9.71
CA ASP A 315 8.35 -14.77 -9.61
C ASP A 315 8.30 -15.55 -8.30
N PHE A 316 7.85 -14.93 -7.21
CA PHE A 316 7.61 -15.64 -5.95
C PHE A 316 6.43 -16.62 -6.05
N ARG A 317 5.33 -16.25 -6.72
CA ARG A 317 4.25 -17.20 -7.04
C ARG A 317 4.76 -18.39 -7.83
N TYR A 318 5.62 -18.15 -8.82
CA TYR A 318 6.26 -19.21 -9.58
C TYR A 318 7.09 -20.15 -8.70
N PHE A 319 7.84 -19.61 -7.74
CA PHE A 319 8.60 -20.41 -6.79
C PHE A 319 7.70 -21.35 -5.99
N ILE A 320 6.60 -20.83 -5.44
CA ILE A 320 5.64 -21.64 -4.66
C ILE A 320 4.96 -22.70 -5.55
N ASP A 321 4.47 -22.30 -6.71
CA ASP A 321 3.80 -23.20 -7.67
C ASP A 321 4.72 -24.34 -8.11
N HIS A 322 6.01 -24.04 -8.33
CA HIS A 322 7.01 -25.05 -8.66
C HIS A 322 7.28 -26.02 -7.51
N CYS A 323 7.31 -25.54 -6.26
CA CYS A 323 7.41 -26.41 -5.08
C CYS A 323 6.21 -27.38 -5.02
N HIS A 324 4.99 -26.86 -5.16
CA HIS A 324 3.77 -27.65 -5.10
C HIS A 324 3.68 -28.70 -6.23
N GLN A 325 4.08 -28.34 -7.44
CA GLN A 325 4.14 -29.29 -8.57
C GLN A 325 5.12 -30.45 -8.34
N HIS A 326 6.09 -30.28 -7.44
CA HIS A 326 7.05 -31.32 -7.06
C HIS A 326 6.76 -31.93 -5.68
N GLY A 327 5.58 -31.66 -5.12
CA GLY A 327 5.14 -32.24 -3.85
C GLY A 327 5.89 -31.70 -2.62
N ILE A 328 6.46 -30.50 -2.72
CA ILE A 328 7.15 -29.80 -1.62
C ILE A 328 6.25 -28.71 -1.09
N GLY A 329 5.92 -28.77 0.20
CA GLY A 329 5.18 -27.70 0.87
C GLY A 329 6.09 -26.54 1.30
N VAL A 330 5.52 -25.36 1.46
CA VAL A 330 6.26 -24.14 1.83
C VAL A 330 5.67 -23.49 3.08
N PHE A 331 6.48 -23.43 4.14
CA PHE A 331 6.25 -22.61 5.32
C PHE A 331 6.93 -21.26 5.18
N LEU A 332 6.34 -20.24 5.82
CA LEU A 332 6.89 -18.89 5.88
C LEU A 332 7.06 -18.45 7.33
N ASP A 333 8.25 -17.99 7.68
CA ASP A 333 8.46 -17.18 8.88
C ASP A 333 7.70 -15.86 8.75
N TRP A 334 6.68 -15.73 9.60
CA TRP A 334 5.82 -14.56 9.71
C TRP A 334 6.20 -13.75 10.95
N VAL A 335 6.32 -12.43 10.80
CA VAL A 335 6.91 -11.54 11.83
C VAL A 335 5.87 -10.56 12.40
N PRO A 336 4.88 -11.03 13.19
CA PRO A 336 3.85 -10.17 13.78
C PRO A 336 4.27 -9.53 15.12
N ALA A 337 5.44 -9.91 15.66
CA ALA A 337 5.83 -9.53 17.01
C ALA A 337 6.25 -8.05 17.13
N HIS A 338 6.95 -7.54 16.12
CA HIS A 338 7.51 -6.18 16.14
C HIS A 338 7.80 -5.67 14.72
N PHE A 339 8.15 -4.39 14.61
CA PHE A 339 8.59 -3.74 13.38
C PHE A 339 9.66 -2.67 13.66
N PRO A 340 10.56 -2.37 12.72
CA PRO A 340 11.64 -1.41 12.94
C PRO A 340 11.13 0.04 13.03
N LYS A 341 11.96 0.93 13.58
CA LYS A 341 11.67 2.37 13.71
C LYS A 341 11.96 3.16 12.43
N ASP A 342 12.01 2.49 11.28
CA ASP A 342 12.23 3.11 9.99
C ASP A 342 11.14 4.14 9.68
N PHE A 343 11.54 5.41 9.60
CA PHE A 343 10.60 6.52 9.47
C PHE A 343 9.80 6.49 8.17
N PHE A 344 10.29 5.83 7.13
CA PHE A 344 9.56 5.70 5.86
C PHE A 344 8.42 4.66 5.92
N ALA A 345 8.35 3.80 6.95
CA ALA A 345 7.37 2.70 7.07
C ALA A 345 6.35 2.97 8.20
N LEU A 346 5.95 1.92 8.95
CA LEU A 346 4.85 1.98 9.94
C LEU A 346 5.13 2.86 11.17
N ALA A 347 6.38 3.16 11.48
CA ALA A 347 6.79 3.91 12.66
C ALA A 347 6.14 5.30 12.71
N ARG A 348 5.32 5.59 13.73
CA ARG A 348 4.61 6.88 13.86
C ARG A 348 3.86 7.27 12.58
N PHE A 349 3.13 6.32 12.00
CA PHE A 349 2.69 6.37 10.59
C PHE A 349 1.95 7.66 10.20
N ASP A 350 1.04 8.17 11.04
CA ASP A 350 0.30 9.42 10.81
C ASP A 350 0.77 10.57 11.76
N GLY A 351 1.96 10.40 12.34
CA GLY A 351 2.55 11.25 13.37
C GLY A 351 2.04 10.99 14.78
N SER A 352 1.12 10.03 14.97
CA SER A 352 0.76 9.44 16.26
C SER A 352 1.35 8.04 16.43
N ALA A 353 1.25 7.43 17.62
CA ALA A 353 1.46 5.98 17.78
C ALA A 353 0.26 5.23 17.17
N LEU A 354 0.33 4.98 15.86
CA LEU A 354 -0.78 4.39 15.10
C LEU A 354 -0.76 2.86 15.17
N TYR A 355 0.31 2.27 14.64
CA TYR A 355 0.51 0.82 14.61
C TYR A 355 1.14 0.30 15.90
N GLU A 356 2.05 1.07 16.49
CA GLU A 356 2.67 0.80 17.77
C GLU A 356 1.79 1.26 18.94
N HIS A 357 2.02 0.68 20.12
CA HIS A 357 1.37 1.16 21.33
C HIS A 357 1.97 2.51 21.80
N ALA A 358 1.12 3.45 22.23
CA ALA A 358 1.57 4.80 22.62
C ALA A 358 2.46 4.81 23.88
N ASP A 359 2.15 3.95 24.85
CA ASP A 359 3.01 3.71 26.02
C ASP A 359 4.27 2.92 25.60
N PRO A 360 5.48 3.47 25.71
CA PRO A 360 6.72 2.79 25.31
C PRO A 360 7.03 1.56 26.16
N ARG A 361 6.43 1.42 27.35
CA ARG A 361 6.53 0.20 28.17
C ARG A 361 5.76 -0.97 27.58
N LEU A 362 4.84 -0.71 26.65
CA LEU A 362 4.07 -1.72 25.94
C LEU A 362 4.42 -1.75 24.45
N GLY A 363 4.85 -0.62 23.90
CA GLY A 363 5.07 -0.40 22.48
C GLY A 363 6.51 -0.55 22.00
N GLU A 364 7.47 -0.87 22.85
CA GLU A 364 8.89 -0.98 22.45
C GLU A 364 9.60 -2.23 23.00
N HIS A 365 10.38 -2.87 22.14
CA HIS A 365 11.48 -3.76 22.56
C HIS A 365 12.76 -2.93 22.61
N ARG A 366 13.15 -2.49 23.81
CA ARG A 366 14.27 -1.56 24.00
C ARG A 366 15.60 -2.15 23.55
N ASP A 367 15.86 -3.40 23.89
CA ASP A 367 17.11 -4.09 23.52
C ASP A 367 17.26 -4.30 22.01
N TRP A 368 16.13 -4.38 21.29
CA TRP A 368 16.11 -4.56 19.83
C TRP A 368 16.01 -3.23 19.07
N GLY A 369 15.63 -2.16 19.76
CA GLY A 369 15.38 -0.86 19.14
C GLY A 369 14.15 -0.84 18.22
N THR A 370 13.18 -1.73 18.42
CA THR A 370 11.99 -1.90 17.56
C THR A 370 10.69 -1.50 18.26
N TYR A 371 9.65 -1.23 17.47
CA TYR A 371 8.29 -1.00 17.95
C TYR A 371 7.49 -2.31 18.01
N ILE A 372 6.58 -2.41 19.00
CA ILE A 372 5.63 -3.51 19.19
C ILE A 372 4.26 -3.04 18.72
N PHE A 373 3.58 -3.88 17.93
CA PHE A 373 2.23 -3.60 17.48
C PHE A 373 1.25 -3.42 18.64
N ASN A 374 0.32 -2.48 18.50
CA ASN A 374 -0.81 -2.33 19.41
C ASN A 374 -1.89 -3.37 19.08
N PHE A 375 -1.71 -4.61 19.55
CA PHE A 375 -2.63 -5.72 19.32
C PHE A 375 -4.07 -5.46 19.82
N GLY A 376 -4.24 -4.52 20.76
CA GLY A 376 -5.54 -4.13 21.29
C GLY A 376 -6.34 -3.22 20.35
N ARG A 377 -5.70 -2.62 19.33
CA ARG A 377 -6.37 -1.75 18.36
C ARG A 377 -6.93 -2.56 17.21
N ASN A 378 -8.22 -2.39 16.92
CA ASN A 378 -8.97 -3.20 15.97
C ASN A 378 -8.32 -3.23 14.58
N GLU A 379 -7.98 -2.06 14.03
CA GLU A 379 -7.41 -1.93 12.69
C GLU A 379 -5.99 -2.52 12.60
N VAL A 380 -5.22 -2.44 13.68
CA VAL A 380 -3.86 -3.04 13.77
C VAL A 380 -3.97 -4.57 13.86
N ARG A 381 -4.87 -5.09 14.69
CA ARG A 381 -5.18 -6.53 14.72
C ARG A 381 -5.66 -7.01 13.35
N ASN A 382 -6.51 -6.23 12.68
CA ASN A 382 -6.99 -6.54 11.34
C ASN A 382 -5.84 -6.57 10.33
N PHE A 383 -4.92 -5.60 10.37
CA PHE A 383 -3.75 -5.56 9.50
C PHE A 383 -2.95 -6.86 9.58
N LEU A 384 -2.66 -7.32 10.80
CA LEU A 384 -1.90 -8.55 11.03
C LEU A 384 -2.67 -9.81 10.60
N ILE A 385 -3.94 -9.95 10.99
CA ILE A 385 -4.77 -11.11 10.59
C ILE A 385 -4.92 -11.19 9.07
N ALA A 386 -5.23 -10.05 8.43
CA ALA A 386 -5.35 -9.99 6.98
C ALA A 386 -4.01 -10.27 6.30
N ASN A 387 -2.88 -9.88 6.90
CA ASN A 387 -1.55 -10.20 6.38
C ASN A 387 -1.22 -11.69 6.43
N ALA A 388 -1.53 -12.37 7.53
CA ALA A 388 -1.36 -13.83 7.61
C ALA A 388 -2.21 -14.53 6.53
N LEU A 389 -3.47 -14.13 6.38
CA LEU A 389 -4.37 -14.69 5.37
C LEU A 389 -3.95 -14.35 3.93
N TYR A 390 -3.38 -13.17 3.71
CA TYR A 390 -2.86 -12.74 2.42
C TYR A 390 -1.78 -13.70 1.90
N TRP A 391 -0.81 -14.07 2.74
CA TRP A 391 0.22 -15.05 2.34
C TRP A 391 -0.37 -16.42 1.98
N LEU A 392 -1.31 -16.90 2.79
CA LEU A 392 -1.96 -18.20 2.58
C LEU A 392 -2.85 -18.22 1.32
N LYS A 393 -3.51 -17.09 1.00
CA LYS A 393 -4.45 -16.99 -0.14
C LYS A 393 -3.80 -16.53 -1.44
N GLU A 394 -3.00 -15.47 -1.41
CA GLU A 394 -2.46 -14.83 -2.63
C GLU A 394 -1.18 -15.49 -3.15
N PHE A 395 -0.47 -16.21 -2.26
CA PHE A 395 0.78 -16.91 -2.56
C PHE A 395 0.72 -18.41 -2.26
N HIS A 396 -0.44 -18.93 -1.86
CA HIS A 396 -0.67 -20.35 -1.57
C HIS A 396 0.25 -20.96 -0.50
N ILE A 397 0.87 -20.17 0.38
CA ILE A 397 1.71 -20.65 1.48
C ILE A 397 0.96 -21.72 2.30
N ASP A 398 1.66 -22.79 2.71
CA ASP A 398 1.05 -23.94 3.38
C ASP A 398 0.97 -23.80 4.90
N GLY A 399 1.80 -22.93 5.48
CA GLY A 399 1.74 -22.59 6.90
C GLY A 399 2.68 -21.46 7.28
N LEU A 400 2.49 -20.95 8.49
CA LEU A 400 3.28 -19.85 9.04
C LEU A 400 3.99 -20.32 10.31
N ARG A 401 5.26 -19.98 10.46
CA ARG A 401 6.01 -20.09 11.72
C ARG A 401 6.19 -18.68 12.30
N VAL A 402 5.95 -18.55 13.60
CA VAL A 402 6.10 -17.27 14.31
C VAL A 402 7.29 -17.39 15.25
N ASP A 403 8.31 -16.57 15.03
CA ASP A 403 9.45 -16.48 15.91
C ASP A 403 9.13 -15.66 17.18
N ALA A 404 9.88 -15.93 18.26
CA ALA A 404 9.89 -15.14 19.48
C ALA A 404 8.51 -14.88 20.12
N VAL A 405 7.55 -15.82 20.06
CA VAL A 405 6.18 -15.66 20.60
C VAL A 405 6.14 -15.16 22.05
N ALA A 406 7.14 -15.51 22.87
CA ALA A 406 7.28 -14.99 24.23
C ALA A 406 7.29 -13.44 24.29
N SER A 407 7.87 -12.78 23.28
CA SER A 407 7.92 -11.32 23.18
C SER A 407 6.54 -10.67 23.00
N MET A 408 5.57 -11.44 22.50
CA MET A 408 4.18 -11.02 22.36
C MET A 408 3.33 -11.33 23.59
N LEU A 409 3.64 -12.44 24.29
CA LEU A 409 2.84 -12.93 25.42
C LEU A 409 3.14 -12.20 26.73
N TYR A 410 4.39 -11.80 26.96
CA TYR A 410 4.88 -11.30 28.24
C TYR A 410 5.09 -9.77 28.22
N LEU A 411 4.41 -9.06 29.12
CA LEU A 411 4.59 -7.61 29.30
C LEU A 411 5.93 -7.25 29.96
N ASP A 412 6.66 -8.21 30.48
CA ASP A 412 7.98 -8.09 31.12
C ASP A 412 9.11 -8.68 30.26
N TYR A 413 8.84 -9.05 29.00
CA TYR A 413 9.87 -9.60 28.10
C TYR A 413 11.02 -8.62 27.88
N SER A 414 12.24 -9.02 28.31
CA SER A 414 13.47 -8.23 28.20
C SER A 414 13.34 -6.82 28.80
N ARG A 415 12.70 -6.74 29.98
CA ARG A 415 12.51 -5.48 30.74
C ARG A 415 13.03 -5.64 32.16
N ASP A 416 13.71 -4.61 32.66
CA ASP A 416 14.08 -4.51 34.07
C ASP A 416 12.83 -4.35 34.95
N ASP A 417 12.92 -4.74 36.22
CA ASP A 417 11.86 -4.53 37.21
C ASP A 417 11.46 -3.04 37.31
N GLY A 418 10.17 -2.72 37.11
CA GLY A 418 9.62 -1.36 37.21
C GLY A 418 8.62 -1.04 36.11
#